data_AF-A0A7Y8HR70-F1
#
_entry.id   AF-A0A7Y8HR70-F1
#
_cell.length_a   1.000
_cell.length_b   1.000
_cell.length_c   1.000
_cell.angle_alpha   90.00
_cell.angle_beta   90.00
_cell.angle_gamma   90.00
#
_symmetry.space_group_name_H-M   'P 1'
#
loop_
_entity.id
_entity.type
_entity.pdbx_description
1 polymer ?
#
loop_
_entity_poly.entity_id
_entity_poly.type
_entity_poly.pdbx_seq_one_letter_code
_entity_poly.pdbx_strand_id
1 'polypeptide(L)'
;MTGGDSGIGRAVAISFAREGADIVILYLDEHEDAKETTLLVEKEGRRGLALAGDVGTKAFCDQSVKKTIDEFGKLDILVNNNAHGGRILLG
;
A
#
# COMPACT_ATOMS: atom_id res chain seq x y z
N MET A 1 3.11 -12.49 -5.47
CA MET A 1 2.61 -13.72 -6.15
C MET A 1 3.08 -13.74 -7.59
N THR A 2 3.63 -14.83 -8.13
CA THR A 2 2.85 -15.91 -8.79
C THR A 2 1.33 -15.66 -8.87
N GLY A 3 0.89 -14.66 -9.65
CA GLY A 3 -0.43 -14.62 -10.32
C GLY A 3 -1.75 -14.60 -9.53
N GLY A 4 -1.81 -14.58 -8.20
CA GLY A 4 -3.09 -14.58 -7.46
C GLY A 4 -3.22 -13.65 -6.21
N ASP A 5 -2.19 -12.89 -5.82
CA ASP A 5 -2.16 -12.04 -4.58
C ASP A 5 -2.35 -10.57 -4.92
N SER A 6 -1.75 -10.16 -6.03
CA SER A 6 -1.86 -8.81 -6.56
C SER A 6 -3.31 -8.42 -6.87
N GLY A 7 -4.22 -9.38 -7.06
CA GLY A 7 -5.64 -9.11 -7.25
C GLY A 7 -6.38 -8.69 -5.98
N ILE A 8 -6.18 -9.40 -4.86
CA ILE A 8 -6.93 -9.14 -3.62
C ILE A 8 -6.44 -7.85 -2.97
N GLY A 9 -5.13 -7.69 -2.80
CA GLY A 9 -4.55 -6.46 -2.25
C GLY A 9 -4.95 -5.23 -3.07
N ARG A 10 -4.88 -5.32 -4.40
CA ARG A 10 -5.33 -4.25 -5.30
C ARG A 10 -6.83 -3.98 -5.20
N ALA A 11 -7.67 -5.01 -5.23
CA ALA A 11 -9.11 -4.84 -5.11
C ALA A 11 -9.50 -4.16 -3.79
N VAL A 12 -8.83 -4.55 -2.70
CA VAL A 12 -8.99 -3.93 -1.37
C VAL A 12 -8.54 -2.47 -1.40
N ALA A 13 -7.35 -2.18 -1.93
CA ALA A 13 -6.83 -0.82 -2.06
C ALA A 13 -7.80 0.10 -2.84
N ILE A 14 -8.29 -0.36 -3.98
CA ILE A 14 -9.25 0.38 -4.82
C ILE A 14 -10.58 0.56 -4.08
N SER A 15 -11.05 -0.47 -3.37
CA SER A 15 -12.31 -0.38 -2.61
C SER A 15 -12.20 0.69 -1.51
N PHE A 16 -11.10 0.72 -0.77
CA PHE A 16 -10.88 1.78 0.23
C PHE A 16 -10.70 3.16 -0.40
N ALA A 17 -10.05 3.26 -1.56
CA ALA A 17 -9.94 4.53 -2.27
C ALA A 17 -11.32 5.07 -2.67
N ARG A 18 -12.23 4.20 -3.12
CA ARG A 18 -13.63 4.58 -3.41
C ARG A 18 -14.39 5.11 -2.19
N GLU A 19 -14.05 4.61 -1.01
CA GLU A 19 -14.61 5.09 0.26
C GLU A 19 -13.90 6.37 0.78
N GLY A 20 -12.95 6.92 0.03
CA GLY A 20 -12.30 8.19 0.36
C GLY A 20 -10.95 8.07 1.08
N ALA A 21 -10.38 6.87 1.20
CA ALA A 21 -9.10 6.67 1.88
C ALA A 21 -7.91 6.96 0.97
N ASP A 22 -6.84 7.53 1.53
CA ASP A 22 -5.55 7.55 0.86
C ASP A 22 -4.81 6.23 1.14
N ILE A 23 -4.07 5.74 0.16
CA ILE A 23 -3.53 4.37 0.18
C ILE A 23 -2.00 4.39 0.12
N VAL A 24 -1.36 3.66 1.01
CA VAL A 24 0.08 3.36 0.97
C VAL A 24 0.28 1.85 0.81
N ILE A 25 1.13 1.47 -0.14
CA ILE A 25 1.41 0.08 -0.50
C ILE A 25 2.88 -0.20 -0.17
N LEU A 26 3.12 -1.12 0.76
CA LEU A 26 4.45 -1.64 1.07
C LEU A 26 4.65 -2.93 0.30
N TYR A 27 5.79 -3.10 -0.37
CA TYR A 27 6.10 -4.26 -1.19
C TYR A 27 7.60 -4.53 -1.23
N LEU A 28 8.04 -5.74 -1.60
CA LEU A 28 9.47 -6.09 -1.70
C LEU A 28 10.04 -5.77 -3.09
N ASP A 29 9.65 -6.55 -4.11
CA ASP A 29 10.16 -6.43 -5.50
C ASP A 29 9.05 -6.23 -6.55
N GLU A 30 7.79 -6.17 -6.12
CA GLU A 30 6.59 -6.10 -6.99
C GLU A 30 6.33 -4.66 -7.50
N HIS A 31 7.36 -4.00 -8.05
CA HIS A 31 7.32 -2.58 -8.44
C HIS A 31 6.20 -2.22 -9.42
N GLU A 32 6.02 -3.02 -10.49
CA GLU A 32 5.01 -2.75 -11.51
C GLU A 32 3.59 -2.91 -10.96
N ASP A 33 3.36 -3.96 -10.17
CA ASP A 33 2.05 -4.22 -9.54
C ASP A 33 1.68 -3.11 -8.54
N ALA A 34 2.66 -2.64 -7.75
CA ALA A 34 2.47 -1.54 -6.82
C ALA A 34 2.16 -0.24 -7.56
N LYS A 35 2.90 0.06 -8.63
CA LYS A 35 2.68 1.25 -9.47
C LYS A 35 1.32 1.23 -10.16
N GLU A 36 0.92 0.08 -10.69
CA GLU A 36 -0.40 -0.05 -11.31
C GLU A 36 -1.50 0.18 -10.26
N THR A 37 -1.33 -0.35 -9.06
CA THR A 37 -2.31 -0.17 -7.97
C THR A 37 -2.38 1.28 -7.53
N THR A 38 -1.26 2.00 -7.38
CA THR A 38 -1.29 3.44 -7.06
C THR A 38 -1.99 4.25 -8.14
N LEU A 39 -1.77 3.94 -9.42
CA LEU A 39 -2.47 4.60 -10.54
C LEU A 39 -3.99 4.36 -10.48
N LEU A 40 -4.42 3.17 -10.06
CA LEU A 40 -5.84 2.86 -9.90
C LEU A 40 -6.45 3.61 -8.71
N VAL A 41 -5.72 3.74 -7.60
CA VAL A 41 -6.13 4.58 -6.45
C VAL A 41 -6.28 6.04 -6.86
N GLU A 42 -5.32 6.57 -7.63
CA GLU A 42 -5.37 7.94 -8.15
C GLU A 42 -6.56 8.19 -9.08
N LYS A 43 -6.96 7.18 -9.87
CA LYS A 43 -8.16 7.27 -10.71
C LYS A 43 -9.46 7.37 -9.91
N GLU A 44 -9.48 6.86 -8.68
CA GLU A 44 -10.61 7.02 -7.75
C GLU A 44 -10.56 8.37 -7.00
N GLY A 45 -9.64 9.27 -7.37
CA GLY A 45 -9.53 10.62 -6.81
C GLY A 45 -8.79 10.68 -5.48
N ARG A 46 -8.09 9.61 -5.10
CA ARG A 46 -7.33 9.49 -3.85
C ARG A 46 -5.83 9.49 -4.09
N ARG A 47 -5.04 9.64 -3.04
CA ARG A 47 -3.58 9.63 -3.16
C ARG A 47 -3.03 8.21 -2.94
N GLY A 48 -2.06 7.81 -3.76
CA GLY A 48 -1.37 6.52 -3.67
C GLY A 48 0.12 6.68 -3.42
N LEU A 49 0.69 6.00 -2.41
CA LEU A 49 2.14 5.96 -2.17
C LEU A 49 2.63 4.51 -2.21
N ALA A 50 3.69 4.22 -2.96
CA ALA A 50 4.29 2.89 -3.02
C ALA A 50 5.70 2.91 -2.40
N LEU A 51 5.97 2.03 -1.43
CA LEU A 51 7.26 1.93 -0.74
C LEU A 51 7.84 0.53 -0.89
N ALA A 52 9.01 0.45 -1.52
CA ALA A 52 9.76 -0.79 -1.65
C ALA A 52 10.63 -1.05 -0.40
N GLY A 53 10.53 -2.24 0.17
CA GLY A 53 11.40 -2.73 1.24
C GLY A 53 10.80 -3.89 2.03
N ASP A 54 11.64 -4.50 2.85
CA ASP A 54 11.27 -5.70 3.60
C ASP A 54 10.50 -5.36 4.89
N VAL A 55 9.20 -5.64 4.88
CA VAL A 55 8.29 -5.50 6.04
C VAL A 55 8.64 -6.42 7.22
N GLY A 56 9.51 -7.40 7.03
CA GLY A 56 10.10 -8.21 8.10
C GLY A 56 11.16 -7.44 8.91
N THR A 57 11.66 -6.31 8.41
CA THR A 57 12.67 -5.51 9.09
C THR A 57 12.06 -4.35 9.88
N LYS A 58 12.53 -4.18 11.12
CA LYS A 58 12.10 -3.06 11.97
C LYS A 58 12.40 -1.70 11.33
N ALA A 59 13.58 -1.57 10.73
CA ALA A 59 14.02 -0.32 10.11
C ALA A 59 13.07 0.13 8.98
N PHE A 60 12.64 -0.81 8.14
CA PHE A 60 11.68 -0.49 7.07
C PHE A 60 10.28 -0.18 7.62
N CYS A 61 9.82 -0.92 8.64
CA CYS A 61 8.55 -0.61 9.30
C CYS A 61 8.54 0.83 9.85
N ASP A 62 9.57 1.22 10.60
CA ASP A 62 9.69 2.57 11.14
C ASP A 62 9.73 3.62 10.03
N GLN A 63 10.49 3.36 8.96
CA GLN A 63 10.59 4.26 7.81
C GLN A 63 9.25 4.41 7.08
N SER A 64 8.51 3.32 6.90
CA SER A 64 7.22 3.32 6.21
C SER A 64 6.19 4.16 6.95
N VAL A 65 6.07 3.98 8.26
CA VAL A 65 5.16 4.77 9.10
C VAL A 65 5.54 6.24 9.06
N LYS A 66 6.83 6.56 9.19
CA LYS A 66 7.30 7.94 9.10
C LYS A 66 6.93 8.57 7.75
N LYS A 67 7.21 7.90 6.64
CA LYS A 67 6.87 8.40 5.30
C LYS A 67 5.36 8.58 5.11
N THR A 68 4.56 7.64 5.62
CA THR A 68 3.10 7.78 5.58
C THR A 68 2.63 9.02 6.35
N ILE A 69 3.14 9.24 7.55
CA ILE A 69 2.77 10.43 8.34
C ILE A 69 3.26 11.72 7.65
N ASP A 70 4.48 11.73 7.12
CA ASP A 70 5.04 12.90 6.43
C ASP A 70 4.22 13.28 5.18
N GLU A 71 3.68 12.30 4.46
CA GLU A 71 2.90 12.51 3.22
C GLU A 71 1.40 12.77 3.47
N PHE A 72 0.80 12.03 4.41
CA PHE A 72 -0.66 12.02 4.61
C PHE A 72 -1.09 12.74 5.90
N GLY A 73 -0.16 13.04 6.80
CA GLY A 73 -0.42 13.66 8.10
C GLY A 73 -1.01 12.71 9.15
N LYS A 74 -1.44 11.51 8.74
CA LYS A 74 -2.07 10.50 9.61
C LYS A 74 -1.88 9.09 9.06
N LEU A 75 -2.19 8.11 9.90
CA LEU A 75 -2.27 6.68 9.58
C LEU A 75 -3.43 6.12 10.40
N ASP A 76 -4.47 5.66 9.73
CA ASP A 76 -5.74 5.28 10.38
C ASP A 76 -5.91 3.77 10.46
N ILE A 77 -5.56 3.02 9.41
CA ILE A 77 -5.80 1.58 9.34
C ILE A 77 -4.60 0.88 8.70
N LEU A 78 -4.18 -0.23 9.31
CA LEU A 78 -3.16 -1.13 8.75
C LEU A 78 -3.81 -2.45 8.36
N VAL A 79 -3.70 -2.81 7.08
CA VAL A 79 -4.16 -4.07 6.51
C VAL A 79 -2.93 -4.93 6.15
N ASN A 80 -2.77 -6.05 6.84
CA ASN A 80 -1.71 -7.02 6.56
C ASN A 80 -2.20 -8.08 5.57
N ASN A 81 -1.93 -7.90 4.28
CA ASN A 81 -2.32 -8.83 3.24
C ASN A 81 -1.18 -9.86 3.00
N ASN A 82 -1.17 -10.94 3.77
CA ASN A 82 -0.13 -11.96 3.70
C ASN A 82 -0.39 -12.94 2.51
N ALA A 83 0.34 -12.77 1.40
CA ALA A 83 0.78 -13.94 0.64
C ALA A 83 2.30 -13.96 0.37
N HIS A 84 2.98 -12.83 0.12
CA HIS A 84 4.47 -12.73 0.22
C HIS A 84 4.93 -11.25 0.31
N GLY A 85 4.68 -10.58 1.44
CA GLY A 85 5.37 -9.31 1.80
C GLY A 85 4.62 -8.00 1.55
N GLY A 86 3.36 -8.02 1.09
CA GLY A 86 2.55 -6.83 0.88
C GLY A 86 1.82 -6.32 2.13
N ARG A 87 1.91 -5.03 2.46
CA ARG A 87 1.05 -4.38 3.48
C ARG A 87 0.38 -3.14 2.89
N ILE A 88 -0.91 -2.97 3.16
CA ILE A 88 -1.66 -1.77 2.77
C ILE A 88 -1.91 -0.94 4.02
N LEU A 89 -1.47 0.31 3.99
CA LEU A 89 -1.71 1.30 5.02
C LEU A 89 -2.72 2.31 4.48
N LEU A 90 -3.77 2.57 5.23
CA LEU A 90 -4.81 3.55 4.90
C LEU A 90 -4.64 4.77 5.80
N GLY A 91 -4.65 5.95 5.19
CA GLY A 91 -4.64 7.26 5.85
C GLY A 91 -5.72 8.19 5.34
#